data_AF-A0A963LES5-F1
#
_entry.id   AF-A0A963LES5-F1
#
_cell.length_a   1.000
_cell.length_b   1.000
_cell.length_c   1.000
_cell.angle_alpha   90.00
_cell.angle_beta   90.00
_cell.angle_gamma   90.00
#
_symmetry.space_group_name_H-M   'P 1'
#
loop_
_entity.id
_entity.type
_entity.pdbx_description
1 polymer ?
#
loop_
_entity_poly.entity_id
_entity_poly.type
_entity_poly.pdbx_seq_one_letter_code
_entity_poly.pdbx_strand_id
1 'polypeptide(L)'
;MEALLLGIYAFFVWLIFIKLKWLPWNITSQTIVVIIPIVALSALILTLNVVAPSSSDVRVFKYTVQILPQVRGRVLEVPVEPNRLVKKGSLLFRIDPTPYQNDLNVARARLAAEEAKLVQAGANV
;
A
#
# COMPACT_ATOMS: atom_id res chain seq x y z
N MET A 1 -24.04 -14.53 21.55
CA MET A 1 -24.49 -13.12 21.33
C MET A 1 -25.93 -13.09 20.82
N GLU A 2 -26.26 -13.88 19.80
CA GLU A 2 -27.60 -13.95 19.19
C GLU A 2 -28.71 -14.40 20.16
N ALA A 3 -28.47 -15.43 20.98
CA ALA A 3 -29.45 -15.92 21.96
C ALA A 3 -29.81 -14.88 23.04
N LEU A 4 -28.85 -14.01 23.39
CA LEU A 4 -29.07 -12.95 24.37
C LEU A 4 -29.93 -11.81 23.78
N LEU A 5 -29.74 -11.51 22.49
CA LEU A 5 -30.56 -10.54 21.76
C LEU A 5 -32.01 -11.01 21.64
N LEU A 6 -32.22 -12.29 21.27
CA LEU A 6 -33.55 -12.90 21.20
C LEU A 6 -34.24 -12.94 22.57
N GLY A 7 -33.49 -13.26 23.64
CA GLY A 7 -34.00 -13.26 25.00
C GLY A 7 -34.47 -11.88 25.47
N ILE A 8 -33.68 -10.83 25.21
CA ILE A 8 -34.05 -9.45 25.53
C ILE A 8 -35.28 -9.01 24.72
N TYR A 9 -35.31 -9.33 23.44
CA TYR A 9 -36.46 -9.02 22.58
C TYR A 9 -37.76 -9.65 23.07
N ALA A 10 -37.71 -10.95 23.41
CA ALA A 10 -38.87 -11.66 23.98
C ALA A 10 -39.30 -11.07 25.33
N PHE A 11 -38.35 -10.65 26.17
CA PHE A 11 -38.66 -9.98 27.44
C PHE A 11 -39.36 -8.64 27.25
N PHE A 12 -38.94 -7.82 26.28
CA PHE A 12 -39.61 -6.55 25.96
C PHE A 12 -41.01 -6.76 25.39
N VAL A 13 -41.20 -7.73 24.50
CA VAL A 13 -42.53 -8.09 23.98
C VAL A 13 -43.42 -8.57 25.13
N TRP A 14 -42.94 -9.48 25.97
CA TRP A 14 -43.70 -9.93 27.15
C TRP A 14 -44.05 -8.77 28.10
N LEU A 15 -43.11 -7.87 28.38
CA LEU A 15 -43.32 -6.74 29.29
C LEU A 15 -44.37 -5.75 28.75
N ILE A 16 -44.28 -5.37 27.47
CA ILE A 16 -45.17 -4.39 26.84
C ILE A 16 -46.59 -4.92 26.71
N PHE A 17 -46.75 -6.18 26.31
CA PHE A 17 -48.06 -6.75 25.99
C PHE A 17 -48.76 -7.44 27.17
N ILE A 18 -48.02 -8.09 28.08
CA ILE A 18 -48.62 -8.85 29.19
C ILE A 18 -48.59 -8.06 30.50
N LYS A 19 -47.48 -7.41 30.85
CA LYS A 19 -47.33 -6.71 32.14
C LYS A 19 -47.87 -5.27 32.10
N LEU A 20 -47.57 -4.52 31.04
CA LEU A 20 -47.95 -3.11 30.90
C LEU A 20 -49.31 -2.88 30.24
N LYS A 21 -49.90 -3.89 29.57
CA LYS A 21 -51.20 -3.84 28.87
C LYS A 21 -51.41 -2.60 28.00
N TRP A 22 -50.35 -2.04 27.41
CA TRP A 22 -50.43 -0.81 26.60
C TRP A 22 -51.13 -1.04 25.25
N LEU A 23 -51.14 -2.27 24.74
CA LEU A 23 -51.81 -2.67 23.50
C LEU A 23 -52.52 -4.02 23.71
N PRO A 24 -53.73 -4.24 23.16
CA PRO A 24 -54.40 -5.53 23.22
C PRO A 24 -53.59 -6.57 22.45
N TRP A 25 -53.37 -7.74 23.04
CA TRP A 25 -52.74 -8.88 22.36
C TRP A 25 -53.72 -9.48 21.34
N ASN A 26 -53.83 -8.80 20.20
CA ASN A 26 -54.63 -9.18 19.05
C ASN A 26 -53.73 -9.62 17.88
N ILE A 27 -54.34 -10.26 16.88
CA ILE A 27 -53.64 -10.77 15.69
C ILE A 27 -52.83 -9.64 15.01
N THR A 28 -53.39 -8.42 14.97
CA THR A 28 -52.73 -7.23 14.40
C THR A 28 -51.43 -6.88 15.12
N SER A 29 -51.40 -6.93 16.45
CA SER A 29 -50.20 -6.63 17.24
C SER A 29 -49.10 -7.67 17.04
N GLN A 30 -49.48 -8.95 16.96
CA GLN A 30 -48.53 -10.04 16.67
C GLN A 30 -47.90 -9.86 15.28
N THR A 31 -48.69 -9.44 14.29
CA THR A 31 -48.20 -9.16 12.93
C THR A 31 -47.22 -7.99 12.92
N ILE A 32 -47.49 -6.90 13.65
CA ILE A 32 -46.62 -5.72 13.72
C ILE A 32 -45.25 -6.06 14.33
N VAL A 33 -45.24 -6.83 15.42
CA VAL A 33 -44.01 -7.24 16.13
C VAL A 33 -43.10 -8.09 15.25
N VAL A 34 -43.65 -8.87 14.32
CA VAL A 34 -42.84 -9.70 13.41
C VAL A 34 -42.41 -8.91 12.17
N ILE A 35 -43.28 -8.08 11.61
CA ILE A 35 -43.03 -7.39 10.33
C ILE A 35 -42.04 -6.22 10.49
N ILE A 36 -42.18 -5.39 11.55
CA ILE A 36 -41.35 -4.21 11.72
C ILE A 36 -39.84 -4.55 11.74
N PRO A 37 -39.36 -5.54 12.52
CA PRO A 37 -37.94 -5.89 12.54
C PRO A 37 -37.43 -6.37 11.18
N ILE A 38 -38.24 -7.16 10.46
CA ILE A 38 -37.87 -7.68 9.14
C ILE A 38 -37.71 -6.53 8.13
N VAL A 39 -38.64 -5.59 8.13
CA VAL A 39 -38.60 -4.41 7.25
C VAL A 39 -37.46 -3.46 7.64
N ALA A 40 -37.21 -3.27 8.93
CA ALA A 40 -36.09 -2.46 9.40
C ALA A 40 -34.73 -3.07 9.00
N LEU A 41 -34.59 -4.40 9.13
CA LEU A 41 -33.36 -5.10 8.76
C LEU A 41 -33.13 -5.08 7.25
N SER A 42 -34.18 -5.26 6.45
CA SER A 42 -34.08 -5.19 5.00
C SER A 42 -33.72 -3.79 4.51
N ALA A 43 -34.37 -2.74 5.06
CA ALA A 43 -34.03 -1.36 4.76
C ALA A 43 -32.58 -1.01 5.15
N LEU A 44 -32.11 -1.50 6.31
CA LEU A 44 -30.74 -1.31 6.76
C LEU A 44 -29.72 -1.97 5.82
N ILE A 45 -29.95 -3.22 5.42
CA ILE A 45 -29.07 -3.95 4.49
C ILE A 45 -29.01 -3.24 3.13
N LEU A 46 -30.15 -2.78 2.60
CA LEU A 46 -30.19 -2.04 1.35
C LEU A 46 -29.45 -0.70 1.45
N THR A 47 -29.64 0.04 2.54
CA THR A 47 -28.95 1.32 2.77
C THR A 47 -27.44 1.11 2.90
N LEU A 48 -27.01 0.08 3.63
CA LEU A 48 -25.58 -0.27 3.76
C LEU A 48 -24.96 -0.65 2.42
N ASN A 49 -25.68 -1.40 1.59
CA ASN A 49 -25.19 -1.77 0.26
C ASN A 49 -25.01 -0.55 -0.65
N VAL A 50 -25.90 0.45 -0.55
CA VAL A 50 -25.83 1.70 -1.32
C VAL A 50 -24.73 2.64 -0.81
N VAL A 51 -24.60 2.79 0.52
CA VAL A 51 -23.67 3.76 1.14
C VAL A 51 -22.24 3.22 1.25
N ALA A 52 -22.07 1.90 1.39
CA ALA A 52 -20.77 1.25 1.52
C ALA A 52 -20.65 0.07 0.53
N PRO A 53 -20.50 0.35 -0.78
CA PRO A 53 -20.27 -0.69 -1.77
C PRO A 53 -18.93 -1.39 -1.47
N SER A 54 -19.01 -2.65 -1.04
CA SER A 54 -17.84 -3.49 -0.83
C SER A 54 -17.44 -4.13 -2.16
N SER A 55 -16.31 -3.72 -2.72
CA SER A 55 -15.69 -4.40 -3.87
C SER A 55 -14.55 -5.30 -3.39
N SER A 56 -14.52 -6.54 -3.88
CA SER A 56 -13.35 -7.43 -3.74
C SER A 56 -12.22 -7.08 -4.72
N ASP A 57 -12.50 -6.27 -5.74
CA ASP A 57 -11.51 -5.78 -6.70
C ASP A 57 -10.91 -4.47 -6.20
N VAL A 58 -9.78 -4.58 -5.51
CA VAL A 58 -8.95 -3.44 -5.09
C VAL A 58 -7.71 -3.39 -5.98
N ARG A 59 -7.67 -2.44 -6.92
CA ARG A 59 -6.47 -2.17 -7.73
C ARG A 59 -5.64 -1.08 -7.09
N VAL A 60 -4.44 -1.45 -6.66
CA VAL A 60 -3.45 -0.50 -6.15
C VAL A 60 -2.56 -0.08 -7.31
N PHE A 61 -2.75 1.13 -7.81
CA PHE A 61 -1.84 1.73 -8.76
C PHE A 61 -0.62 2.28 -8.00
N LYS A 62 0.57 1.78 -8.36
CA LYS A 62 1.85 2.29 -7.84
C LYS A 62 2.65 2.86 -9.00
N TYR A 63 3.24 4.03 -8.79
CA TYR A 63 4.20 4.59 -9.72
C TYR A 63 5.52 3.83 -9.60
N THR A 64 5.92 3.17 -10.69
CA THR A 64 7.21 2.47 -10.77
C THR A 64 8.18 3.32 -11.58
N VAL A 65 9.30 3.70 -10.97
CA VAL A 65 10.38 4.42 -11.66
C VAL A 65 11.50 3.43 -11.94
N GLN A 66 11.88 3.30 -13.21
CA GLN A 66 13.02 2.47 -13.60
C GLN A 66 14.32 3.23 -13.36
N ILE A 67 15.27 2.57 -12.69
CA ILE A 67 16.57 3.14 -12.37
C ILE A 67 17.60 2.52 -13.31
N LEU A 68 18.21 3.35 -14.15
CA LEU A 68 19.21 2.92 -15.14
C LEU A 68 20.60 3.43 -14.76
N PRO A 69 21.66 2.64 -14.97
CA PRO A 69 23.02 3.15 -14.85
C PRO A 69 23.34 4.13 -15.98
N GLN A 70 24.16 5.14 -15.66
CA GLN A 70 24.69 6.10 -16.64
C GLN A 70 25.78 5.50 -17.51
N VAL A 71 26.38 4.39 -17.08
CA VAL A 71 27.53 3.74 -17.73
C VAL A 71 27.22 2.28 -18.02
N ARG A 72 27.78 1.75 -19.10
CA ARG A 72 27.63 0.34 -19.47
C ARG A 72 28.68 -0.51 -18.76
N GLY A 73 28.33 -1.69 -18.28
CA GLY A 73 29.32 -2.57 -17.67
C GLY A 73 28.70 -3.81 -17.04
N ARG A 74 29.56 -4.73 -16.61
CA ARG A 74 29.13 -5.95 -15.92
C ARG A 74 28.72 -5.59 -14.48
N VAL A 75 27.57 -6.09 -14.05
CA VAL A 75 27.12 -5.96 -12.65
C VAL A 75 27.86 -6.99 -11.80
N LEU A 76 28.53 -6.53 -10.74
CA LEU A 76 29.25 -7.38 -9.78
C LEU A 76 28.31 -7.91 -8.69
N GLU A 77 27.46 -7.04 -8.14
CA GLU A 77 26.56 -7.37 -7.04
C GLU A 77 25.32 -6.49 -7.05
N VAL A 78 24.23 -7.05 -6.53
CA VAL A 78 22.95 -6.37 -6.29
C VAL A 78 22.57 -6.62 -4.84
N PRO A 79 22.99 -5.75 -3.91
CA PRO A 79 22.81 -5.97 -2.47
C PRO A 79 21.39 -5.66 -1.97
N VAL A 80 20.46 -5.28 -2.86
CA VAL A 80 19.10 -4.88 -2.48
C VAL A 80 18.11 -6.02 -2.67
N GLU A 81 17.26 -6.23 -1.65
CA GLU A 81 16.17 -7.19 -1.70
C GLU A 81 14.90 -6.57 -2.32
N PRO A 82 14.13 -7.34 -3.10
CA PRO A 82 12.83 -6.90 -3.61
C PRO A 82 11.87 -6.49 -2.48
N ASN A 83 11.02 -5.49 -2.73
CA ASN A 83 9.98 -5.00 -1.81
C ASN A 83 10.49 -4.47 -0.46
N ARG A 84 11.79 -4.19 -0.31
CA ARG A 84 12.34 -3.55 0.88
C ARG A 84 12.40 -2.02 0.71
N LEU A 85 12.13 -1.29 1.80
CA LEU A 85 12.32 0.16 1.84
C LEU A 85 13.81 0.51 1.73
N VAL A 86 14.17 1.29 0.73
CA VAL A 86 15.54 1.79 0.49
C VAL A 86 15.61 3.28 0.78
N LYS A 87 16.72 3.73 1.38
CA LYS A 87 16.96 5.15 1.65
C LYS A 87 17.64 5.82 0.45
N LYS A 88 17.42 7.13 0.29
CA LYS A 88 18.14 7.91 -0.73
C LYS A 88 19.65 7.74 -0.56
N GLY A 89 20.35 7.41 -1.64
CA GLY A 89 21.80 7.20 -1.65
C GLY A 89 22.25 5.78 -1.31
N SER A 90 21.34 4.83 -1.05
CA SER A 90 21.71 3.43 -0.89
C SER A 90 22.25 2.82 -2.19
N LEU A 91 23.28 1.98 -2.07
CA LEU A 91 23.81 1.21 -3.20
C LEU A 91 22.74 0.23 -3.70
N LEU A 92 22.33 0.38 -4.97
CA LEU A 92 21.35 -0.51 -5.60
C LEU A 92 22.03 -1.66 -6.34
N PHE A 93 23.14 -1.37 -7.03
CA PHE A 93 23.95 -2.35 -7.71
C PHE A 93 25.35 -1.76 -7.97
N ARG A 94 26.37 -2.61 -8.05
CA ARG A 94 27.75 -2.20 -8.33
C ARG A 94 28.17 -2.71 -9.71
N ILE A 95 28.66 -1.80 -10.55
CA ILE A 95 29.25 -2.13 -11.86
C ILE A 95 30.76 -2.33 -11.69
N ASP A 96 31.33 -3.25 -12.46
CA ASP A 96 32.77 -3.49 -12.51
C ASP A 96 33.54 -2.21 -12.92
N PRO A 97 34.37 -1.64 -12.02
CA PRO A 97 35.08 -0.39 -12.28
C PRO A 97 36.36 -0.60 -13.09
N THR A 98 36.82 -1.84 -13.28
CA THR A 98 38.12 -2.15 -13.90
C THR A 98 38.38 -1.45 -15.25
N PRO A 99 37.48 -1.52 -16.25
CA PRO A 99 37.73 -0.84 -17.53
C PRO A 99 37.81 0.69 -17.36
N TYR A 100 36.94 1.26 -16.53
CA TYR A 100 36.92 2.70 -16.26
C TYR A 100 38.17 3.18 -15.51
N GLN A 101 38.68 2.38 -14.59
CA GLN A 101 39.89 2.70 -13.86
C GLN A 101 41.12 2.64 -14.78
N ASN A 102 41.17 1.68 -15.71
CA ASN A 102 42.23 1.59 -16.71
C ASN A 102 42.24 2.81 -17.64
N ASP A 103 41.08 3.21 -18.15
CA ASP A 103 40.95 4.40 -19.01
C ASP A 103 41.36 5.68 -18.25
N LEU A 104 40.96 5.80 -16.99
CA LEU A 104 41.36 6.91 -16.12
C LEU A 104 42.89 6.96 -15.94
N ASN A 105 43.53 5.80 -15.73
CA ASN A 105 44.98 5.74 -15.56
C ASN A 105 45.71 6.13 -16.85
N VAL A 106 45.23 5.69 -18.02
CA VAL A 106 45.78 6.08 -19.32
C VAL A 106 45.65 7.59 -19.54
N ALA A 107 44.49 8.17 -19.23
CA ALA A 107 44.26 9.61 -19.35
C ALA A 107 45.18 10.42 -18.43
N ARG A 108 45.37 9.99 -17.18
CA ARG A 108 46.29 10.64 -16.24
C ARG A 108 47.75 10.55 -16.69
N ALA A 109 48.17 9.40 -17.21
CA ALA A 109 49.53 9.24 -17.74
C ALA A 109 49.78 10.17 -18.94
N ARG A 110 48.78 10.33 -19.83
CA ARG A 110 48.86 11.29 -20.95
C ARG A 110 48.95 12.74 -20.45
N LEU A 111 48.13 13.11 -19.47
CA LEU A 111 48.17 14.45 -18.88
C LEU A 111 49.56 14.78 -18.32
N ALA A 112 50.13 13.87 -17.50
CA ALA A 112 51.45 14.06 -16.92
C ALA A 112 52.56 14.15 -17.98
N ALA A 113 52.45 13.38 -19.07
CA ALA A 113 53.40 13.46 -20.17
C ALA A 113 53.34 14.80 -20.91
N GLU A 114 52.14 15.34 -21.15
CA GLU A 114 51.98 16.65 -21.78
C GLU A 114 52.40 17.80 -20.85
N GLU A 115 52.09 17.73 -19.55
CA GLU A 115 52.58 18.69 -18.55
C GLU A 115 54.11 18.73 -18.51
N ALA A 116 54.76 17.56 -18.52
CA ALA A 116 56.22 17.48 -18.59
C ALA A 116 56.78 18.11 -19.88
N LYS A 117 56.11 17.92 -21.03
CA LYS A 117 56.50 18.58 -22.29
C LYS A 117 56.34 20.09 -22.23
N LEU A 118 55.27 20.60 -21.61
CA LEU A 118 55.05 22.04 -21.45
C LEU A 118 56.13 22.67 -20.56
N VAL A 119 56.50 22.01 -19.47
CA VAL A 119 57.60 22.46 -18.59
C VAL A 119 58.92 22.47 -19.36
N GLN A 120 59.20 21.45 -20.17
CA GLN A 120 60.39 21.43 -21.04
C GLN A 120 60.36 22.53 -22.12
N ALA A 121 59.21 22.79 -22.72
CA ALA A 121 59.05 23.84 -23.73
C ALA A 121 59.23 25.25 -23.13
N GLY A 122 58.73 25.49 -21.93
CA GLY A 122 58.93 26.75 -21.20
C GLY A 122 60.36 26.94 -20.67
N ALA A 123 61.12 25.87 -20.46
CA ALA A 123 62.52 25.94 -20.04
C ALA A 123 63.50 26.22 -21.21
N ASN A 124 63.05 26.09 -22.46
CA ASN A 124 63.83 26.31 -23.69
C ASN A 124 63.59 27.70 -24.31
N VAL A 125 62.99 28.65 -23.58
CA VAL A 125 62.83 30.07 -23.94
C VAL A 125 63.58 30.91 -22.92
#